data_AF-A0A7J7GKK3-F1
#
_entry.id   AF-A0A7J7GKK3-F1
#
_cell.length_a   1.000
_cell.length_b   1.000
_cell.length_c   1.000
_cell.angle_alpha   90.00
_cell.angle_beta   90.00
_cell.angle_gamma   90.00
#
_symmetry.space_group_name_H-M   'P 1'
#
loop_
_entity.id
_entity.type
_entity.pdbx_description
1 polymer ?
#
loop_
_entity_poly.entity_id
_entity_poly.type
_entity_poly.pdbx_seq_one_letter_code
_entity_poly.pdbx_strand_id
1 'polypeptide(L)'
;MLFIFDLTSRCTLNSIVGWYQELRKWNQVLHDVTTIPVLIGTKFDDFVQLPIDVQWTIASQARAYARALNATLIFSSATYNINVNKIFKFITAKLSNLPWAPERNLTIGEPIINF
;
A
#
# COMPACT_ATOMS: atom_id res chain seq x y z
N MET A 1 -7.94 -0.57 -7.24
CA MET A 1 -8.31 0.47 -6.27
C MET A 1 -7.05 0.81 -5.51
N LEU A 2 -6.69 2.09 -5.44
CA LEU A 2 -5.45 2.55 -4.81
C LEU A 2 -5.80 3.30 -3.53
N PHE A 3 -5.20 2.90 -2.41
CA PHE A 3 -5.27 3.59 -1.13
C PHE A 3 -3.90 4.13 -0.81
N ILE A 4 -3.78 5.43 -0.59
CA ILE A 4 -2.50 6.09 -0.33
C ILE A 4 -2.54 6.64 1.10
N PHE A 5 -1.47 6.43 1.85
CA PHE A 5 -1.32 6.97 3.19
C PHE A 5 0.11 7.46 3.44
N ASP A 6 0.27 8.28 4.46
CA ASP A 6 1.55 8.87 4.85
C ASP A 6 2.21 8.02 5.94
N LEU A 7 3.42 7.51 5.67
CA LEU A 7 4.16 6.66 6.63
C LEU A 7 4.63 7.43 7.87
N THR A 8 4.60 8.76 7.84
CA THR A 8 4.92 9.61 9.01
C THR A 8 3.69 9.92 9.86
N SER A 9 2.49 9.57 9.38
CA SER A 9 1.24 9.98 10.01
C SER A 9 0.23 8.83 10.11
N ARG A 10 0.18 8.19 11.29
CA ARG A 10 -0.69 7.05 11.59
C ARG A 10 -2.20 7.33 11.40
N CYS A 11 -2.63 8.58 11.57
CA CYS A 11 -4.03 8.94 11.38
C CYS A 11 -4.48 8.74 9.93
N THR A 12 -3.59 8.93 8.95
CA THR A 12 -3.92 8.72 7.52
C THR A 12 -4.17 7.25 7.19
N LEU A 13 -3.48 6.33 7.87
CA LEU A 13 -3.70 4.90 7.73
C LEU A 13 -5.08 4.48 8.26
N ASN A 14 -5.52 5.05 9.38
CA ASN A 14 -6.80 4.71 9.99
C ASN A 14 -7.99 5.05 9.08
N SER A 15 -7.89 6.13 8.29
CA SER A 15 -8.94 6.55 7.36
C SER A 15 -9.21 5.53 6.24
N ILE A 16 -8.25 4.65 5.91
CA ILE A 16 -8.38 3.68 4.82
C ILE A 16 -9.52 2.68 5.06
N VAL A 17 -9.79 2.33 6.32
CA VAL A 17 -10.89 1.40 6.65
C VAL A 17 -12.24 1.98 6.21
N GLY A 18 -12.47 3.26 6.49
CA GLY A 18 -13.70 3.95 6.09
C GLY A 18 -13.85 3.99 4.57
N TRP A 19 -12.81 4.43 3.87
CA TRP A 19 -12.79 4.46 2.40
C TRP A 19 -13.04 3.07 1.78
N TYR A 20 -12.43 2.01 2.33
CA TYR A 20 -12.65 0.65 1.84
C TYR A 20 -14.09 0.16 2.05
N GLN A 21 -14.67 0.43 3.22
CA GLN A 21 -16.04 0.06 3.53
C GLN A 21 -17.05 0.75 2.60
N GLU A 22 -16.87 2.03 2.32
CA GLU A 22 -17.71 2.76 1.36
C GLU A 22 -17.60 2.16 -0.04
N LEU A 23 -16.39 1.92 -0.52
CA LEU A 23 -16.16 1.33 -1.85
C LEU A 23 -16.73 -0.08 -2.00
N ARG A 24 -16.72 -0.89 -0.94
CA ARG A 24 -17.37 -2.22 -0.94
C ARG A 24 -18.88 -2.12 -1.12
N LYS A 25 -19.54 -1.10 -0.55
CA LYS A 25 -20.99 -0.87 -0.76
C LYS A 25 -21.30 -0.58 -2.23
N TRP A 26 -20.47 0.23 -2.89
CA TRP A 26 -20.62 0.52 -4.32
C TRP A 26 -20.29 -0.69 -5.21
N ASN A 27 -19.27 -1.47 -4.86
CA ASN A 27 -18.86 -2.64 -5.65
C ASN A 27 -19.82 -3.83 -5.53
N GLN A 28 -20.62 -3.95 -4.46
CA GLN A 28 -21.69 -4.96 -4.39
C GLN A 28 -22.83 -4.68 -5.38
N VAL A 29 -23.01 -3.41 -5.79
CA VAL A 29 -24.02 -3.01 -6.79
C VAL A 29 -23.53 -3.28 -8.22
N LEU A 30 -22.22 -3.27 -8.44
CA LEU A 30 -21.54 -3.52 -9.72
C LEU A 30 -20.97 -4.94 -9.73
N HIS A 31 -21.80 -5.92 -10.07
CA HIS A 31 -21.60 -7.37 -9.90
C HIS A 31 -20.34 -8.04 -10.50
N ASP A 32 -19.30 -7.34 -10.99
CA ASP A 32 -18.26 -8.02 -11.78
C ASP A 32 -16.84 -7.42 -11.80
N VAL A 33 -16.40 -6.72 -10.75
CA VAL A 33 -14.97 -6.33 -10.67
C VAL A 33 -14.34 -6.71 -9.33
N THR A 34 -13.65 -7.86 -9.32
CA THR A 34 -12.72 -8.22 -8.23
C THR A 34 -11.47 -7.33 -8.33
N THR A 35 -11.60 -6.10 -7.86
CA THR A 35 -10.48 -5.16 -7.85
C THR A 35 -9.58 -5.48 -6.66
N ILE A 36 -8.41 -6.06 -6.89
CA ILE A 36 -7.40 -6.24 -5.83
C ILE A 36 -6.99 -4.83 -5.34
N PRO A 37 -7.18 -4.51 -4.05
CA PRO A 37 -6.76 -3.24 -3.50
C PRO A 37 -5.24 -3.15 -3.45
N VAL A 38 -4.69 -1.97 -3.70
CA VAL A 38 -3.27 -1.65 -3.53
C VAL A 38 -3.17 -0.55 -2.49
N LEU A 39 -2.44 -0.82 -1.43
CA LEU A 39 -2.15 0.07 -0.33
C LEU A 39 -0.73 0.63 -0.49
N ILE A 40 -0.60 1.94 -0.56
CA ILE A 40 0.65 2.64 -0.85
C ILE A 40 1.01 3.55 0.33
N GLY A 41 2.08 3.20 1.04
CA GLY A 41 2.69 4.09 2.03
C GLY A 41 3.65 5.06 1.35
N THR A 42 3.53 6.35 1.61
CA THR A 42 4.37 7.41 1.02
C THR A 42 5.31 8.03 2.06
N LYS A 43 6.27 8.84 1.61
CA LYS A 43 7.31 9.48 2.44
C LYS A 43 8.23 8.50 3.17
N PHE A 44 8.60 7.40 2.49
CA PHE A 44 9.48 6.39 3.09
C PHE A 44 10.83 6.98 3.57
N ASP A 45 11.34 7.99 2.88
CA ASP A 45 12.56 8.73 3.22
C ASP A 45 12.49 9.52 4.53
N ASP A 46 11.32 10.07 4.87
CA ASP A 46 11.09 10.68 6.17
C ASP A 46 10.81 9.60 7.24
N PHE A 47 10.09 8.55 6.86
CA PHE A 47 9.76 7.43 7.74
C PHE A 47 11.00 6.75 8.32
N VAL A 48 12.05 6.52 7.52
CA VAL A 48 13.28 5.89 8.01
C VAL A 48 14.05 6.73 9.03
N GLN A 49 13.71 8.02 9.17
CA GLN A 49 14.30 8.91 10.17
C GLN A 49 13.56 8.87 11.51
N LEU A 50 12.38 8.24 11.57
CA LEU A 50 11.63 8.07 12.82
C LEU A 50 12.33 7.09 13.77
N PRO A 51 12.05 7.13 15.08
CA PRO A 51 12.51 6.11 16.03
C PRO A 51 12.13 4.69 15.59
N ILE A 52 13.00 3.72 15.85
CA ILE A 52 12.85 2.34 15.32
C ILE A 52 11.57 1.64 15.80
N ASP A 53 11.15 1.92 17.03
CA ASP A 53 9.91 1.43 17.63
C ASP A 53 8.67 2.02 16.94
N VAL A 54 8.75 3.29 16.53
CA VAL A 54 7.70 3.96 15.75
C VAL A 54 7.62 3.36 14.35
N GLN A 55 8.77 3.16 13.69
CA GLN A 55 8.85 2.49 12.39
C GLN A 55 8.22 1.10 12.45
N TRP A 56 8.58 0.31 13.46
CA TRP A 56 8.05 -1.03 13.69
C TRP A 56 6.52 -1.02 13.84
N THR A 57 6.01 -0.10 14.65
CA THR A 57 4.57 0.02 14.91
C THR A 57 3.79 0.33 13.63
N ILE A 58 4.26 1.30 12.85
CA ILE A 58 3.60 1.72 11.60
C ILE A 58 3.67 0.62 10.54
N ALA A 59 4.85 0.01 10.35
CA ALA A 59 5.03 -1.08 9.40
C ALA A 59 4.15 -2.30 9.76
N SER A 60 4.07 -2.65 11.04
CA SER A 60 3.23 -3.75 11.52
C SER A 60 1.74 -3.47 11.31
N GLN A 61 1.29 -2.25 11.60
CA GLN A 61 -0.10 -1.85 11.38
C GLN A 61 -0.47 -1.85 9.88
N ALA A 62 0.39 -1.27 9.03
CA ALA A 62 0.17 -1.26 7.58
C ALA A 62 0.06 -2.69 7.01
N ARG A 63 0.90 -3.62 7.48
CA ARG A 63 0.82 -5.05 7.10
C ARG A 63 -0.48 -5.69 7.57
N ALA A 64 -0.92 -5.41 8.80
CA ALA A 64 -2.19 -5.92 9.31
C ALA A 64 -3.37 -5.45 8.46
N TYR A 65 -3.37 -4.18 8.06
CA TYR A 65 -4.38 -3.61 7.16
C TYR A 65 -4.34 -4.28 5.79
N ALA A 66 -3.16 -4.39 5.18
CA ALA A 66 -3.01 -5.04 3.89
C ALA A 66 -3.54 -6.49 3.92
N ARG A 67 -3.23 -7.24 4.98
CA ARG A 67 -3.75 -8.60 5.18
C ARG A 67 -5.27 -8.63 5.34
N ALA A 68 -5.84 -7.76 6.17
CA ALA A 68 -7.28 -7.70 6.40
C ALA A 68 -8.06 -7.31 5.13
N LEU A 69 -7.47 -6.50 4.27
CA LEU A 69 -8.09 -6.03 3.02
C LEU A 69 -7.79 -6.94 1.82
N ASN A 70 -6.96 -7.97 1.99
CA ASN A 70 -6.36 -8.75 0.90
C ASN A 70 -5.72 -7.85 -0.17
N ALA A 71 -4.92 -6.88 0.29
CA ALA A 71 -4.30 -5.84 -0.51
C ALA A 71 -2.80 -6.06 -0.71
N THR A 72 -2.31 -5.66 -1.88
CA THR A 72 -0.87 -5.44 -2.08
C THR A 72 -0.42 -4.21 -1.29
N LEU A 73 0.68 -4.28 -0.54
CA LEU A 73 1.29 -3.18 0.20
C LEU A 73 2.62 -2.77 -0.43
N ILE A 74 2.78 -1.50 -0.76
CA ILE A 74 4.04 -0.95 -1.30
C ILE A 74 4.40 0.32 -0.53
N PHE A 75 5.62 0.39 0.01
CA PHE A 75 6.18 1.63 0.55
C PHE A 75 6.96 2.37 -0.53
N SER A 76 6.83 3.69 -0.56
CA SER A 76 7.34 4.55 -1.61
C SER A 76 7.79 5.92 -1.10
N SER A 77 8.62 6.58 -1.89
CA SER A 77 9.02 7.97 -1.69
C SER A 77 9.11 8.66 -3.06
N ALA A 78 8.55 9.87 -3.15
CA ALA A 78 8.66 10.70 -4.34
C ALA A 78 10.06 11.32 -4.46
N THR A 79 10.64 11.77 -3.34
CA THR A 79 11.93 12.47 -3.27
C THR A 79 13.05 11.70 -3.97
N TYR A 80 13.10 10.39 -3.74
CA TYR A 80 14.14 9.51 -4.27
C TYR A 80 13.59 8.46 -5.25
N ASN A 81 12.35 8.64 -5.73
CA ASN A 81 11.68 7.71 -6.64
C ASN A 81 11.67 6.24 -6.15
N ILE A 82 11.62 6.05 -4.82
CA ILE A 82 11.61 4.72 -4.20
C ILE A 82 10.28 4.05 -4.54
N ASN A 83 10.35 2.93 -5.27
CA ASN A 83 9.21 2.10 -5.70
C ASN A 83 8.10 2.82 -6.49
N VAL A 84 8.17 4.13 -6.76
CA VAL A 84 7.16 4.87 -7.54
C VAL A 84 7.02 4.29 -8.94
N ASN A 85 8.14 4.10 -9.65
CA ASN A 85 8.14 3.42 -10.96
C ASN A 85 7.59 1.99 -10.90
N LYS A 86 7.82 1.26 -9.79
CA LYS A 86 7.28 -0.09 -9.61
C LYS A 86 5.76 -0.06 -9.41
N ILE A 87 5.24 0.93 -8.68
CA ILE A 87 3.79 1.13 -8.50
C ILE A 87 3.11 1.35 -9.86
N PHE A 88 3.65 2.26 -10.69
CA PHE A 88 3.07 2.49 -12.03
C PHE A 88 3.11 1.22 -12.90
N LYS A 89 4.26 0.53 -12.95
CA LYS A 89 4.37 -0.76 -13.66
C LYS A 89 3.37 -1.80 -13.14
N PHE A 90 3.17 -1.87 -11.83
CA PHE A 90 2.19 -2.77 -11.20
C PHE A 90 0.78 -2.48 -11.70
N ILE A 91 0.39 -1.22 -11.62
CA ILE A 91 -0.96 -0.77 -11.96
C ILE A 91 -1.22 -1.00 -13.45
N THR A 92 -0.28 -0.61 -14.32
CA THR A 92 -0.40 -0.85 -15.76
C THR A 92 -0.51 -2.34 -16.07
N ALA A 93 0.33 -3.19 -15.47
CA ALA A 93 0.26 -4.64 -15.69
C ALA A 93 -1.09 -5.22 -15.23
N LYS A 94 -1.60 -4.80 -14.06
CA LYS A 94 -2.91 -5.24 -13.56
C LYS A 94 -4.07 -4.79 -14.45
N LEU A 95 -4.06 -3.54 -14.93
CA LEU A 95 -5.09 -3.02 -15.83
C LEU A 95 -5.07 -3.70 -17.21
N SER A 96 -3.88 -4.13 -17.67
CA SER A 96 -3.70 -4.81 -18.95
C SER A 96 -3.75 -6.33 -18.86
N ASN A 97 -4.08 -6.92 -17.70
CA ASN A 97 -4.04 -8.38 -17.45
C ASN A 97 -2.70 -9.04 -17.83
N LEU A 98 -1.58 -8.33 -17.62
CA LEU A 98 -0.24 -8.83 -17.89
C LEU A 98 0.35 -9.52 -16.65
N PRO A 99 1.10 -10.63 -16.81
CA PRO A 99 1.82 -11.25 -15.72
C PRO A 99 2.99 -10.35 -15.30
N TRP A 100 2.89 -9.75 -14.11
CA TRP A 100 3.99 -9.00 -13.51
C TRP A 100 4.00 -9.18 -12.00
N ALA A 101 5.06 -9.79 -11.48
CA ALA A 101 5.29 -9.99 -10.06
C ALA A 101 6.66 -9.37 -9.70
N PRO A 102 6.69 -8.18 -9.07
CA PRO A 102 7.94 -7.63 -8.57
C PRO A 102 8.50 -8.50 -7.44
N GLU A 103 9.80 -8.40 -7.16
CA GLU A 103 10.38 -9.08 -6.00
C GLU A 103 9.75 -8.58 -4.69
N ARG A 104 9.38 -9.52 -3.81
CA ARG A 104 8.91 -9.16 -2.45
C ARG A 104 10.07 -8.63 -1.63
N ASN A 105 9.77 -7.63 -0.81
CA ASN A 105 10.64 -7.18 0.26
C ASN A 105 9.83 -6.99 1.54
N LEU A 106 10.16 -7.76 2.58
CA LEU A 106 9.51 -7.69 3.90
C LEU A 106 10.47 -7.23 5.00
N THR A 107 11.69 -6.85 4.64
CA THR A 107 12.70 -6.35 5.58
C THR A 107 12.21 -5.03 6.18
N ILE A 108 12.31 -4.92 7.49
CA ILE A 108 11.91 -3.69 8.21
C ILE A 108 13.06 -2.70 8.13
N GLY A 109 12.75 -1.43 7.87
CA GLY A 109 13.75 -0.41 7.54
C GLY A 109 14.09 -0.36 6.05
N GLU A 110 13.58 -1.30 5.24
CA GLU A 110 13.67 -1.25 3.78
C GLU A 110 12.29 -0.95 3.14
N PRO A 111 12.26 -0.49 1.88
CA PRO A 111 11.01 -0.24 1.18
C PRO A 111 10.19 -1.52 0.95
N ILE A 112 9.14 -1.71 1.75
CA ILE A 112 8.29 -2.92 1.71
C ILE A 112 7.59 -3.07 0.36
N ILE A 113 7.59 -4.31 -0.15
CA ILE A 113 6.73 -4.79 -1.24
C ILE A 113 6.15 -6.14 -0.79
N ASN A 114 4.84 -6.18 -0.57
CA ASN A 114 4.10 -7.37 -0.13
C ASN A 114 2.82 -7.52 -0.96
N PHE A 115 2.52 -8.69 -1.50
CA PHE A 115 1.37 -8.92 -2.39
C PHE A 115 0.59 -10.17 -2.04
#